data_AF-A0A925U2L9-F1
#
_entry.id   AF-A0A925U2L9-F1
#
_cell.length_a   1.000
_cell.length_b   1.000
_cell.length_c   1.000
_cell.angle_alpha   90.00
_cell.angle_beta   90.00
_cell.angle_gamma   90.00
#
_symmetry.space_group_name_H-M   'P 1'
#
loop_
_entity.id
_entity.type
_entity.pdbx_description
1 polymer ?
#
loop_
_entity_poly.entity_id
_entity_poly.type
_entity_poly.pdbx_seq_one_letter_code
_entity_poly.pdbx_strand_id
1 'polypeptide(L)'
;MNIIQQLEQEYAAELAEKRAVPEFSPGDTVRVSVKVVEGARERVQAYEGVCIARSGYGLNESFTVRKISYGEGVERVFPVYSPWIDSIFVVRRGKVRRAKLYYLRNLRGKAARIVEKTENRANAIKLTGDFKGFKRPKGKADDLKLIKGVEDVYSRRLNEIGIYKFEQLANLTDEEIVQIDEALKLKGRFEREDWAGQSRNLMAETTVDEVPAEDDAKA
;
A
#
# COMPACT_ATOMS: atom_id res chain seq x y z
N MET A 1 36.39 -3.57 0.11
CA MET A 1 35.49 -3.01 1.15
C MET A 1 36.37 -2.57 2.32
N ASN A 2 36.09 -1.43 2.95
CA ASN A 2 36.96 -0.86 3.99
C ASN A 2 36.65 -1.53 5.35
N ILE A 3 37.66 -1.91 6.15
CA ILE A 3 37.50 -2.67 7.42
C ILE A 3 36.54 -1.95 8.39
N ILE A 4 36.61 -0.61 8.42
CA ILE A 4 35.73 0.22 9.25
C ILE A 4 34.26 0.03 8.87
N GLN A 5 33.96 -0.08 7.57
CA GLN A 5 32.58 -0.26 7.10
C GLN A 5 32.02 -1.64 7.46
N GLN A 6 32.86 -2.68 7.49
CA GLN A 6 32.44 -4.01 7.93
C GLN A 6 32.10 -4.01 9.41
N LEU A 7 32.95 -3.42 10.24
CA LEU A 7 32.69 -3.28 11.68
C LEU A 7 31.40 -2.49 11.94
N GLU A 8 31.19 -1.36 11.26
CA GLU A 8 29.96 -0.57 11.39
C GLU A 8 28.70 -1.37 11.02
N GLN A 9 28.78 -2.22 9.99
CA GLN A 9 27.68 -3.08 9.57
C GLN A 9 27.40 -4.19 10.58
N GLU A 10 28.44 -4.82 11.14
CA GLU A 10 28.30 -5.84 12.18
C GLU A 10 27.63 -5.27 13.43
N TYR A 11 28.09 -4.12 13.92
CA TYR A 11 27.46 -3.46 15.07
C TYR A 11 26.02 -3.02 14.78
N ALA A 12 25.74 -2.51 13.58
CA ALA A 12 24.38 -2.12 13.19
C ALA A 12 23.44 -3.33 13.12
N ALA A 13 23.92 -4.48 12.63
CA ALA A 13 23.17 -5.73 12.58
C ALA A 13 22.86 -6.25 13.99
N GLU A 14 23.86 -6.28 14.87
CA GLU A 14 23.67 -6.68 16.27
C GLU A 14 22.63 -5.79 16.99
N LEU A 15 22.66 -4.48 16.75
CA LEU A 15 21.69 -3.54 17.34
C LEU A 15 20.29 -3.69 16.71
N ALA A 16 20.20 -4.02 15.42
CA ALA A 16 18.94 -4.27 14.74
C ALA A 16 18.26 -5.55 15.26
N GLU A 17 19.02 -6.57 15.66
CA GLU A 17 18.49 -7.77 16.31
C GLU A 17 17.89 -7.46 17.69
N LYS A 18 18.56 -6.58 18.46
CA LYS A 18 18.07 -6.16 19.79
C LYS A 18 16.78 -5.35 19.71
N ARG A 19 16.59 -4.56 18.64
CA ARG A 19 15.40 -3.73 18.45
C ARG A 19 15.06 -3.58 16.97
N ALA A 20 13.89 -4.11 16.59
CA ALA A 20 13.36 -3.92 15.24
C ALA A 20 13.23 -2.44 14.89
N VAL A 21 13.83 -2.05 13.76
CA VAL A 21 13.67 -0.72 13.16
C VAL A 21 12.65 -0.85 12.04
N PRO A 22 11.44 -0.29 12.19
CA PRO A 22 10.47 -0.35 11.10
C PRO A 22 10.96 0.48 9.91
N GLU A 23 10.51 0.09 8.72
CA GLU A 23 10.73 0.91 7.52
C GLU A 23 9.73 2.08 7.51
N PHE A 24 10.27 3.30 7.57
CA PHE A 24 9.52 4.55 7.45
C PHE A 24 10.30 5.61 6.67
N SER A 25 9.61 6.58 6.14
CA SER A 25 10.18 7.67 5.35
C SER A 25 9.84 9.04 5.95
N PRO A 26 10.56 10.10 5.56
CA PRO A 26 10.09 11.46 5.80
C PRO A 26 8.65 11.62 5.30
N GLY A 27 7.79 12.22 6.11
CA GLY A 27 6.36 12.35 5.89
C GLY A 27 5.52 11.42 6.75
N ASP A 28 6.10 10.31 7.21
CA ASP A 28 5.41 9.37 8.09
C ASP A 28 5.30 9.94 9.52
N THR A 29 4.20 9.61 10.19
CA THR A 29 4.00 9.89 11.61
C THR A 29 4.53 8.71 12.41
N VAL A 30 5.51 8.99 13.26
CA VAL A 30 6.18 7.98 14.08
C VAL A 30 5.99 8.30 15.56
N ARG A 31 5.80 7.25 16.35
CA ARG A 31 5.79 7.29 17.81
C ARG A 31 7.07 6.63 18.29
N VAL A 32 7.94 7.42 18.89
CA VAL A 32 9.23 6.98 19.44
C VAL A 32 9.09 6.91 20.95
N SER A 33 9.22 5.71 21.52
CA SER A 33 9.27 5.52 22.96
C SER A 33 10.71 5.66 23.44
N VAL A 34 10.97 6.64 24.31
CA VAL A 34 12.31 6.98 24.78
C VAL A 34 12.39 6.74 26.28
N LYS A 35 13.46 6.09 26.71
CA LYS A 35 13.81 5.92 28.12
C LYS A 35 14.38 7.24 28.65
N VAL A 36 13.70 7.81 29.64
CA VAL A 36 14.10 9.05 30.31
C VAL A 36 14.47 8.69 31.74
N VAL A 37 15.72 9.00 32.11
CA VAL A 37 16.26 8.78 33.46
C VAL A 37 16.21 10.10 34.22
N GLU A 38 15.43 10.13 35.30
CA GLU A 38 15.35 11.26 36.22
C GLU A 38 15.89 10.81 37.58
N GLY A 39 17.21 10.99 37.77
CA GLY A 39 17.92 10.51 38.96
C GLY A 39 17.92 8.98 39.03
N ALA A 40 17.26 8.42 40.04
CA ALA A 40 17.17 6.97 40.27
C ALA A 40 15.95 6.30 39.59
N ARG A 41 15.06 7.07 38.96
CA ARG A 41 13.85 6.53 38.32
C ARG A 41 13.97 6.58 36.80
N GLU A 42 13.61 5.47 36.17
CA GLU A 42 13.52 5.37 34.71
C GLU A 42 12.04 5.30 34.31
N ARG A 43 11.66 6.07 33.29
CA ARG A 43 10.33 5.99 32.67
C ARG A 43 10.43 5.99 31.16
N VAL A 44 9.47 5.34 30.51
CA VAL A 44 9.34 5.37 29.05
C VAL A 44 8.38 6.49 28.67
N GLN A 45 8.87 7.46 27.89
CA GLN A 45 8.08 8.57 27.38
C GLN A 45 7.89 8.42 25.87
N ALA A 46 6.64 8.40 25.42
CA ALA A 46 6.32 8.41 24.00
C ALA A 46 6.42 9.82 23.41
N TYR A 47 7.14 9.95 22.31
CA TYR A 47 7.23 11.15 21.48
C TYR A 47 6.64 10.85 20.10
N GLU A 48 5.45 11.37 19.85
CA GLU A 48 4.76 11.21 18.56
C GLU A 48 4.82 12.48 17.74
N GLY A 49 5.16 12.34 16.46
CA GLY A 49 5.18 13.44 15.50
C GLY A 49 5.52 12.99 14.09
N VAL A 50 5.62 13.95 13.18
CA VAL A 50 5.97 13.72 11.78
C VAL A 50 7.49 13.64 11.64
N CYS A 51 7.98 12.58 11.01
CA CYS A 51 9.36 12.50 10.57
C CYS A 51 9.58 13.50 9.43
N ILE A 52 10.40 14.54 9.66
CA ILE A 52 10.65 15.59 8.67
C ILE A 52 11.94 15.38 7.89
N ALA A 53 12.87 14.57 8.41
CA ALA A 53 14.14 14.26 7.77
C ALA A 53 14.70 12.96 8.33
N ARG A 54 15.37 12.19 7.46
CA ARG A 54 16.34 11.16 7.81
C ARG A 54 17.69 11.57 7.24
N SER A 55 18.77 11.36 7.99
CA SER A 55 20.12 11.79 7.62
C SER A 55 21.17 10.90 8.25
N GLY A 56 22.37 10.89 7.66
CA GLY A 56 23.44 10.00 8.08
C GLY A 56 23.39 8.68 7.32
N TYR A 57 24.31 7.79 7.66
CA TYR A 57 24.46 6.47 7.07
C TYR A 57 24.97 5.49 8.14
N GLY A 58 24.70 4.19 7.94
CA GLY A 58 25.13 3.14 8.86
C GLY A 58 24.69 3.42 10.30
N LEU A 59 25.61 3.26 11.25
CA LEU A 59 25.37 3.47 12.67
C LEU A 59 24.98 4.92 13.02
N ASN A 60 25.44 5.89 12.21
CA ASN A 60 25.21 7.31 12.40
C ASN A 60 23.90 7.80 11.78
N GLU A 61 23.04 6.89 11.31
CA GLU A 61 21.73 7.27 10.83
C GLU A 61 20.86 7.85 11.95
N SER A 62 20.22 8.97 11.65
CA SER A 62 19.31 9.68 12.55
C SER A 62 18.09 10.19 11.81
N PHE A 63 17.02 10.44 12.56
CA PHE A 63 15.79 10.98 12.03
C PHE A 63 15.24 12.07 12.94
N THR A 64 14.64 13.09 12.33
CA THR A 64 14.09 14.25 13.03
C THR A 64 12.57 14.17 13.07
N VAL A 65 12.00 14.18 14.27
CA VAL A 65 10.55 14.15 14.48
C VAL A 65 10.06 15.50 14.98
N ARG A 66 9.12 16.09 14.25
CA ARG A 66 8.48 17.36 14.55
C ARG A 66 7.07 17.15 15.07
N LYS A 67 6.71 17.83 16.15
CA LYS A 67 5.33 17.95 16.63
C LYS A 67 5.06 19.37 17.11
N ILE A 68 3.78 19.73 17.19
CA ILE A 68 3.36 20.94 17.90
C ILE A 68 2.93 20.50 19.29
N SER A 69 3.56 21.03 20.33
CA SER A 69 3.24 20.74 21.73
C SER A 69 2.89 22.05 22.41
N TYR A 70 1.68 22.16 22.97
CA TYR A 70 1.22 23.38 23.65
C TYR A 70 1.37 24.67 22.80
N GLY A 71 1.14 24.57 21.49
CA GLY A 71 1.27 25.70 20.57
C GLY A 71 2.69 25.95 20.05
N GLU A 72 3.71 25.33 20.66
CA GLU A 72 5.11 25.49 20.28
C GLU A 72 5.60 24.33 19.39
N GLY A 73 6.41 24.67 18.39
CA GLY A 73 7.00 23.69 17.48
C GLY A 73 8.21 23.00 18.12
N VAL A 74 8.07 21.73 18.48
CA VAL A 74 9.14 20.94 19.09
C VAL A 74 9.69 19.96 18.05
N GLU A 75 11.01 19.95 17.90
CA GLU A 75 11.75 18.99 17.08
C GLU A 75 12.71 18.20 17.96
N ARG A 76 12.78 16.89 17.75
CA ARG A 76 13.78 16.02 18.37
C ARG A 76 14.46 15.18 17.32
N VAL A 77 15.77 15.06 17.44
CA VAL A 77 16.60 14.21 16.58
C VAL A 77 16.89 12.93 17.34
N PHE A 78 16.61 11.79 16.71
CA PHE A 78 16.79 10.47 17.26
C PHE A 78 17.80 9.70 16.40
N PRO A 79 18.94 9.25 16.96
CA PRO A 79 19.78 8.26 16.30
C PRO A 79 19.02 6.94 16.21
N VAL A 80 19.00 6.32 15.02
CA VAL A 80 18.23 5.09 14.78
C VAL A 80 18.66 4.00 15.75
N TYR A 81 19.97 3.83 15.98
CA TYR A 81 20.50 2.75 16.82
C TYR A 81 20.76 3.18 18.28
N SER A 82 20.12 4.23 18.77
CA SER A 82 20.32 4.70 20.14
C SER A 82 19.78 3.69 21.17
N PRO A 83 20.55 3.36 22.23
CA PRO A 83 20.10 2.45 23.30
C PRO A 83 18.97 3.05 24.17
N TRP A 84 18.81 4.38 24.13
CA TRP A 84 17.77 5.09 24.86
C TRP A 84 16.39 4.99 24.19
N ILE A 85 16.32 4.48 22.95
CA ILE A 85 15.06 4.24 22.26
C ILE A 85 14.59 2.83 22.61
N ASP A 86 13.42 2.76 23.23
CA ASP A 86 12.77 1.50 23.57
C ASP A 86 12.09 0.87 22.34
N SER A 87 11.31 1.68 21.60
CA SER A 87 10.57 1.21 20.42
C SER A 87 10.27 2.35 19.45
N ILE A 88 10.19 2.04 18.16
CA ILE A 88 9.71 2.96 17.12
C ILE A 88 8.48 2.33 16.47
N PHE A 89 7.36 3.05 16.48
CA PHE A 89 6.12 2.63 15.83
C PHE A 89 5.74 3.61 14.72
N VAL A 90 5.40 3.07 13.56
CA VAL A 90 4.83 3.88 12.46
C VAL A 90 3.33 3.96 12.68
N VAL A 91 2.84 5.15 13.06
CA VAL A 91 1.43 5.39 13.33
C VAL A 91 0.65 5.60 12.04
N ARG A 92 1.24 6.38 11.12
CA ARG A 92 0.59 6.76 9.86
C ARG A 92 1.62 6.99 8.77
N ARG A 93 1.35 6.53 7.55
CA ARG A 93 2.22 6.82 6.39
C ARG A 93 1.79 8.10 5.68
N GLY A 94 2.74 8.98 5.36
CA GLY A 94 2.46 10.27 4.74
C GLY A 94 2.88 10.31 3.28
N LYS A 95 2.03 10.86 2.41
CA LYS A 95 2.35 11.10 1.01
C LYS A 95 3.07 12.45 0.87
N VAL A 96 4.37 12.40 0.63
CA VAL A 96 5.20 13.60 0.40
C VAL A 96 6.05 13.43 -0.86
N ARG A 97 6.53 14.56 -1.39
CA ARG A 97 7.39 14.60 -2.59
C ARG A 97 8.85 14.96 -2.30
N ARG A 98 9.15 15.43 -1.09
CA ARG A 98 10.49 15.92 -0.70
C ARG A 98 11.06 15.00 0.38
N ALA A 99 12.36 14.71 0.31
CA ALA A 99 13.07 13.93 1.33
C ALA A 99 13.29 14.72 2.64
N LYS A 100 13.30 16.05 2.58
CA LYS A 100 13.40 16.93 3.77
C LYS A 100 12.23 17.90 3.79
N LEU A 101 11.46 17.87 4.87
CA LEU A 101 10.20 18.59 5.03
C LEU A 101 10.34 19.86 5.89
N TYR A 102 11.49 20.52 5.84
CA TYR A 102 11.76 21.71 6.65
C TYR A 102 10.78 22.87 6.39
N TYR A 103 10.12 22.89 5.24
CA TYR A 103 9.06 23.85 4.94
C TYR A 103 7.89 23.76 5.94
N LEU A 104 7.67 22.61 6.58
CA LEU A 104 6.65 22.44 7.62
C LEU A 104 6.92 23.28 8.89
N ARG A 105 8.12 23.84 9.04
CA ARG A 105 8.44 24.77 10.15
C ARG A 105 7.63 26.05 10.06
N ASN A 106 7.36 26.51 8.84
CA ASN A 106 6.67 27.76 8.57
C ASN A 106 5.17 27.58 8.36
N LEU A 107 4.68 26.34 8.34
CA LEU A 107 3.27 26.01 8.13
C LEU A 107 2.57 25.70 9.45
N ARG A 108 1.29 26.08 9.55
CA ARG A 108 0.44 25.81 10.72
C ARG A 108 -0.95 25.33 10.30
N GLY A 109 -1.65 24.68 11.21
CA GLY A 109 -3.04 24.23 11.02
C GLY A 109 -3.21 23.33 9.80
N LYS A 110 -4.22 23.64 8.96
CA LYS A 110 -4.55 22.86 7.76
C LYS A 110 -3.40 22.81 6.74
N ALA A 111 -2.59 23.86 6.64
CA ALA A 111 -1.47 23.93 5.70
C ALA A 111 -0.33 22.97 6.05
N ALA A 112 -0.14 22.65 7.34
CA ALA A 112 0.87 21.70 7.79
C ALA A 112 0.42 20.23 7.69
N ARG A 113 -0.85 19.97 7.32
CA ARG A 113 -1.40 18.62 7.26
C ARG A 113 -0.85 17.88 6.05
N ILE A 114 -0.20 16.75 6.30
CA ILE A 114 0.24 15.83 5.25
C ILE A 114 -0.92 14.88 4.91
N VAL A 115 -1.16 14.70 3.61
CA VAL A 115 -2.11 13.72 3.07
C VAL A 115 -1.60 12.33 3.38
N GLU A 116 -2.48 11.46 3.85
CA GLU A 116 -2.13 10.07 4.14
C GLU A 116 -1.79 9.32 2.86
N LYS A 117 -0.74 8.49 2.92
CA LYS A 117 -0.39 7.59 1.84
C LYS A 117 -1.36 6.42 1.92
N THR A 118 -2.47 6.52 1.19
CA THR A 118 -3.23 5.33 0.83
C THR A 118 -2.24 4.48 0.02
N GLU A 119 -1.77 3.37 0.58
CA GLU A 119 -1.15 2.35 -0.26
C GLU A 119 -2.19 2.07 -1.34
N ASN A 120 -1.87 2.36 -2.60
CA ASN A 120 -2.75 2.00 -3.69
C ASN A 120 -3.11 0.53 -3.44
N ARG A 121 -4.40 0.20 -3.36
CA ARG A 121 -4.89 -1.18 -3.23
C ARG A 121 -4.17 -2.16 -4.16
N ALA A 122 -3.62 -1.65 -5.27
CA ALA A 122 -2.70 -2.31 -6.18
C ALA A 122 -1.52 -3.07 -5.52
N ASN A 123 -1.01 -2.66 -4.36
CA ASN A 123 0.11 -3.36 -3.68
C ASN A 123 -0.35 -4.21 -2.47
N ALA A 124 -1.59 -4.06 -2.03
CA ALA A 124 -2.12 -4.76 -0.85
C ALA A 124 -2.55 -6.21 -1.14
N ILE A 125 -2.57 -6.60 -2.41
CA ILE A 125 -2.73 -8.00 -2.81
C ILE A 125 -1.42 -8.41 -3.45
N LYS A 126 -0.44 -8.76 -2.61
CA LYS A 126 0.45 -9.86 -3.00
C LYS A 126 -0.47 -11.06 -3.13
N LEU A 127 -1.00 -11.28 -4.34
CA LEU A 127 -1.68 -12.51 -4.70
C LEU A 127 -0.78 -13.64 -4.23
N THR A 128 -1.35 -14.62 -3.54
CA THR A 128 -0.64 -15.84 -3.20
C THR A 128 -0.28 -16.54 -4.51
N GLY A 129 0.96 -16.42 -4.95
CA GLY A 129 1.48 -17.01 -6.18
C GLY A 129 2.08 -16.00 -7.17
N ASP A 130 2.91 -16.49 -8.09
CA ASP A 130 3.58 -15.72 -9.16
C ASP A 130 2.63 -15.11 -10.21
N PHE A 131 1.31 -15.16 -9.97
CA PHE A 131 0.30 -14.64 -10.88
C PHE A 131 0.31 -13.11 -10.87
N LYS A 132 0.78 -12.51 -11.97
CA LYS A 132 0.93 -11.06 -12.15
C LYS A 132 -0.37 -10.37 -12.60
N GLY A 133 -1.47 -11.12 -12.73
CA GLY A 133 -2.73 -10.63 -13.29
C GLY A 133 -2.66 -10.33 -14.80
N PHE A 134 -3.74 -9.80 -15.33
CA PHE A 134 -3.88 -9.46 -16.76
C PHE A 134 -3.53 -8.00 -17.03
N LYS A 135 -3.05 -7.73 -18.25
CA LYS A 135 -2.92 -6.34 -18.73
C LYS A 135 -4.32 -5.76 -18.93
N ARG A 136 -4.55 -4.56 -18.40
CA ARG A 136 -5.83 -3.85 -18.55
C ARG A 136 -6.14 -3.63 -20.04
N PRO A 137 -7.32 -4.07 -20.54
CA PRO A 137 -7.69 -3.88 -21.94
C PRO A 137 -8.05 -2.43 -22.24
N LYS A 138 -8.03 -2.06 -23.54
CA LYS A 138 -8.49 -0.74 -24.02
C LYS A 138 -10.03 -0.68 -24.03
N GLY A 139 -10.58 0.51 -23.79
CA GLY A 139 -12.02 0.76 -23.84
C GLY A 139 -12.66 0.92 -22.46
N LYS A 140 -13.99 1.09 -22.46
CA LYS A 140 -14.82 1.15 -21.25
C LYS A 140 -14.83 -0.24 -20.58
N ALA A 141 -14.85 -0.26 -19.25
CA ALA A 141 -14.99 -1.49 -18.47
C ALA A 141 -16.46 -1.90 -18.41
N ASP A 142 -16.70 -3.21 -18.41
CA ASP A 142 -18.03 -3.79 -18.29
C ASP A 142 -18.43 -3.85 -16.81
N ASP A 143 -19.73 -3.82 -16.54
CA ASP A 143 -20.23 -4.00 -15.17
C ASP A 143 -20.29 -5.49 -14.82
N LEU A 144 -19.18 -6.01 -14.29
CA LEU A 144 -19.06 -7.43 -13.91
C LEU A 144 -20.11 -7.91 -12.90
N LYS A 145 -20.83 -6.99 -12.23
CA LYS A 145 -21.90 -7.33 -11.28
C LYS A 145 -23.13 -7.95 -11.94
N LEU A 146 -23.23 -7.86 -13.28
CA LEU A 146 -24.27 -8.54 -14.04
C LEU A 146 -24.12 -10.07 -14.02
N ILE A 147 -22.93 -10.58 -13.67
CA ILE A 147 -22.69 -12.01 -13.47
C ILE A 147 -23.24 -12.41 -12.10
N LYS A 148 -24.14 -13.39 -12.08
CA LYS A 148 -24.70 -13.96 -10.85
C LYS A 148 -23.57 -14.53 -9.98
N GLY A 149 -23.50 -14.03 -8.74
CA GLY A 149 -22.49 -14.43 -7.76
C GLY A 149 -21.25 -13.53 -7.72
N VAL A 150 -21.10 -12.63 -8.71
CA VAL A 150 -20.07 -11.58 -8.71
C VAL A 150 -20.62 -10.31 -8.06
N GLU A 151 -20.74 -10.35 -6.73
CA GLU A 151 -21.12 -9.17 -5.96
C GLU A 151 -20.03 -8.07 -6.02
N ASP A 152 -20.35 -6.89 -5.46
CA ASP A 152 -19.46 -5.73 -5.34
C ASP A 152 -18.02 -6.08 -4.91
N VAL A 153 -17.87 -7.02 -3.98
CA VAL A 153 -16.57 -7.45 -3.46
C VAL A 153 -15.79 -8.22 -4.53
N TYR A 154 -16.43 -9.13 -5.25
CA TYR A 154 -15.78 -9.95 -6.27
C TYR A 154 -15.50 -9.18 -7.55
N SER A 155 -16.42 -8.30 -7.96
CA SER A 155 -16.19 -7.37 -9.07
C SER A 155 -14.95 -6.50 -8.82
N ARG A 156 -14.79 -5.95 -7.61
CA ARG A 156 -13.58 -5.18 -7.26
C ARG A 156 -12.31 -6.03 -7.31
N ARG A 157 -12.36 -7.25 -6.79
CA ARG A 157 -11.21 -8.18 -6.79
C ARG A 157 -10.79 -8.60 -8.20
N LEU A 158 -11.75 -8.87 -9.10
CA LEU A 158 -11.48 -9.15 -10.51
C LEU A 158 -10.83 -7.94 -11.21
N ASN A 159 -11.33 -6.73 -10.95
CA ASN A 159 -10.73 -5.50 -11.46
C ASN A 159 -9.29 -5.30 -10.94
N GLU A 160 -9.01 -5.66 -9.68
CA GLU A 160 -7.67 -5.57 -9.09
C GLU A 160 -6.65 -6.48 -9.79
N ILE A 161 -7.07 -7.64 -10.31
CA ILE A 161 -6.20 -8.57 -11.07
C ILE A 161 -6.18 -8.30 -12.58
N GLY A 162 -6.75 -7.19 -13.05
CA GLY A 162 -6.70 -6.81 -14.46
C GLY A 162 -7.88 -7.25 -15.31
N ILE A 163 -8.93 -7.84 -14.72
CA ILE A 163 -10.14 -8.29 -15.40
C ILE A 163 -11.22 -7.21 -15.27
N TYR A 164 -11.55 -6.59 -16.40
CA TYR A 164 -12.49 -5.46 -16.49
C TYR A 164 -13.61 -5.69 -17.51
N LYS A 165 -13.56 -6.77 -18.30
CA LYS A 165 -14.49 -7.04 -19.39
C LYS A 165 -15.02 -8.47 -19.35
N PHE A 166 -16.23 -8.69 -19.86
CA PHE A 166 -16.81 -10.02 -20.04
C PHE A 166 -15.98 -10.89 -20.99
N GLU A 167 -15.41 -10.28 -22.03
CA GLU A 167 -14.51 -10.93 -22.98
C GLU A 167 -13.32 -11.61 -22.32
N GLN A 168 -12.75 -10.98 -21.29
CA GLN A 168 -11.61 -11.54 -20.57
C GLN A 168 -12.03 -12.80 -19.81
N LEU A 169 -13.17 -12.76 -19.11
CA LEU A 169 -13.69 -13.89 -18.33
C LEU A 169 -14.13 -15.06 -19.22
N ALA A 170 -14.71 -14.76 -20.37
CA ALA A 170 -15.20 -15.75 -21.32
C ALA A 170 -14.09 -16.55 -22.02
N ASN A 171 -12.92 -15.93 -22.19
CA ASN A 171 -11.77 -16.47 -22.92
C ASN A 171 -10.63 -16.94 -22.00
N LEU A 172 -10.88 -17.09 -20.69
CA LEU A 172 -9.89 -17.65 -19.76
C LEU A 172 -9.64 -19.13 -20.07
N THR A 173 -8.39 -19.54 -19.94
CA THR A 173 -8.02 -20.96 -19.94
C THR A 173 -8.31 -21.60 -18.57
N ASP A 174 -8.46 -22.93 -18.52
CA ASP A 174 -8.70 -23.65 -17.26
C ASP A 174 -7.57 -23.41 -16.24
N GLU A 175 -6.32 -23.30 -16.69
CA GLU A 175 -5.17 -22.95 -15.85
C GLU A 175 -5.30 -21.55 -15.24
N GLU A 176 -5.73 -20.56 -16.03
CA GLU A 176 -5.95 -19.20 -15.57
C GLU A 176 -7.12 -19.12 -14.59
N ILE A 177 -8.19 -19.91 -14.80
CA ILE A 177 -9.32 -20.01 -13.88
C ILE A 177 -8.86 -20.52 -12.51
N VAL A 178 -8.02 -21.57 -12.47
CA VAL A 178 -7.44 -22.09 -11.22
C VAL A 178 -6.58 -21.02 -10.54
N GLN A 179 -5.72 -20.33 -11.29
CA GLN A 179 -4.87 -19.27 -10.74
C GLN A 179 -5.69 -18.12 -10.16
N ILE A 180 -6.77 -17.71 -10.81
CA ILE A 180 -7.68 -16.68 -10.33
C ILE A 180 -8.44 -17.16 -9.09
N ASP A 181 -8.93 -18.40 -9.08
CA ASP A 181 -9.67 -18.96 -7.95
C ASP A 181 -8.80 -19.02 -6.69
N GLU A 182 -7.54 -19.46 -6.83
CA GLU A 182 -6.57 -19.47 -5.75
C GLU A 182 -6.20 -18.05 -5.30
N ALA A 183 -5.86 -17.18 -6.25
CA ALA A 183 -5.48 -15.79 -6.01
C ALA A 183 -6.56 -15.00 -5.25
N LEU A 184 -7.81 -15.19 -5.63
CA LEU A 184 -8.96 -14.50 -5.06
C LEU A 184 -9.62 -15.28 -3.91
N LYS A 185 -9.10 -16.46 -3.58
CA LYS A 185 -9.59 -17.40 -2.55
C LYS A 185 -11.07 -17.72 -2.73
N LEU A 186 -11.45 -18.02 -3.97
CA LEU A 186 -12.84 -18.27 -4.40
C LEU A 186 -13.33 -19.67 -4.03
N LYS A 187 -12.44 -20.63 -3.77
CA LYS A 187 -12.78 -22.01 -3.34
C LYS A 187 -13.64 -22.74 -4.38
N GLY A 188 -13.18 -22.75 -5.62
CA GLY A 188 -13.86 -23.34 -6.78
C GLY A 188 -15.17 -22.65 -7.12
N ARG A 189 -15.38 -21.41 -6.68
CA ARG A 189 -16.65 -20.69 -6.95
C ARG A 189 -16.74 -20.33 -8.43
N PHE A 190 -15.63 -19.95 -9.04
CA PHE A 190 -15.60 -19.47 -10.42
C PHE A 190 -16.27 -20.47 -11.38
N GLU A 191 -15.91 -21.75 -11.28
CA GLU A 191 -16.48 -22.83 -12.09
C GLU A 191 -17.88 -23.24 -11.61
N ARG A 192 -18.08 -23.38 -10.29
CA ARG A 192 -19.38 -23.79 -9.73
C ARG A 192 -20.52 -22.84 -10.10
N GLU A 193 -20.23 -21.55 -10.23
CA GLU A 193 -21.18 -20.53 -10.63
C GLU A 193 -21.07 -20.17 -12.12
N ASP A 194 -20.26 -20.88 -12.91
CA ASP A 194 -20.08 -20.71 -14.36
C ASP A 194 -19.89 -19.25 -14.79
N TRP A 195 -18.95 -18.53 -14.15
CA TRP A 195 -18.72 -17.11 -14.46
C TRP A 195 -18.27 -16.90 -15.91
N ALA A 196 -17.54 -17.85 -16.50
CA ALA A 196 -17.13 -17.81 -17.91
C ALA A 196 -18.33 -17.98 -18.87
N GLY A 197 -19.23 -18.93 -18.61
CA GLY A 197 -20.43 -19.12 -19.41
C GLY A 197 -21.41 -17.96 -19.31
N GLN A 198 -21.61 -17.41 -18.12
CA GLN A 198 -22.40 -16.20 -17.93
C GLN A 198 -21.84 -14.99 -18.71
N SER A 199 -20.51 -14.84 -18.71
CA SER A 199 -19.84 -13.78 -19.47
C SER A 199 -20.02 -13.94 -20.98
N ARG A 200 -19.99 -15.18 -21.51
CA ARG A 200 -20.29 -15.47 -22.93
C ARG A 200 -21.71 -15.05 -23.30
N ASN A 201 -22.69 -15.33 -22.44
CA ASN A 201 -24.08 -14.96 -22.69
C ASN A 201 -24.29 -13.44 -22.69
N LEU A 202 -23.69 -12.72 -21.74
CA LEU A 202 -23.79 -11.26 -21.66
C LEU A 202 -23.14 -10.55 -22.85
N MET A 203 -22.05 -11.10 -23.39
CA MET A 203 -21.47 -10.60 -24.64
C MET A 203 -22.41 -10.81 -25.82
N ALA A 204 -23.02 -11.99 -25.95
CA ALA A 204 -23.96 -12.28 -27.03
C ALA A 204 -25.18 -11.35 -26.98
N GLU A 205 -25.73 -11.09 -25.80
CA GLU A 205 -26.86 -10.17 -25.60
C GLU A 205 -26.50 -8.73 -26.01
N THR A 206 -25.31 -8.26 -25.64
CA THR A 206 -24.83 -6.92 -26.01
C THR A 206 -24.65 -6.77 -27.54
N THR A 207 -24.21 -7.82 -28.23
CA THR A 207 -24.04 -7.80 -29.70
C THR A 207 -25.37 -7.85 -30.45
N VAL A 208 -26.44 -8.39 -29.85
CA VAL A 208 -27.77 -8.46 -30.48
C VAL A 208 -28.45 -7.09 -30.47
N ASP A 209 -28.27 -6.30 -29.41
CA ASP A 209 -28.80 -4.93 -29.33
C ASP A 209 -28.08 -3.93 -30.26
N GLU A 210 -26.89 -4.27 -30.77
CA GLU A 210 -26.12 -3.45 -31.71
C GLU A 210 -26.38 -3.76 -33.20
N VAL A 211 -27.24 -4.74 -33.54
CA VAL A 211 -27.63 -4.98 -34.94
C VAL A 211 -28.57 -3.86 -35.40
N PRO A 212 -28.16 -2.96 -36.31
CA PRO A 212 -29.08 -2.00 -36.87
C PRO A 212 -30.14 -2.78 -37.65
N ALA A 213 -31.41 -2.52 -37.38
CA ALA A 213 -32.48 -2.99 -38.25
C ALA A 213 -32.13 -2.54 -39.68
N GLU A 214 -31.85 -3.48 -40.59
CA GLU A 214 -31.82 -3.16 -42.01
C GLU A 214 -33.20 -2.61 -42.34
N ASP A 215 -33.24 -1.33 -42.69
CA ASP A 215 -34.44 -0.67 -43.19
C ASP A 215 -34.91 -1.41 -44.44
N ASP A 216 -35.91 -2.26 -44.28
CA ASP A 216 -36.81 -2.66 -45.36
C ASP A 216 -37.52 -1.40 -45.88
N ALA A 217 -36.89 -0.71 -46.83
CA ALA A 217 -37.48 0.41 -47.53
C ALA A 217 -37.08 0.43 -49.02
N LYS A 218 -37.90 -0.30 -49.79
CA LYS A 218 -38.42 0.07 -51.13
C LYS A 218 -37.42 0.27 -52.28
N ALA A 219 -37.57 -0.59 -53.28
CA ALA A 219 -37.89 -0.18 -54.65
C ALA A 219 -38.81 -1.22 -55.29
#